data_AF-A0A3N5LLQ0-F1
#
_entry.id   AF-A0A3N5LLQ0-F1
#
_cell.length_a   1.000
_cell.length_b   1.000
_cell.length_c   1.000
_cell.angle_alpha   90.00
_cell.angle_beta   90.00
_cell.angle_gamma   90.00
#
_symmetry.space_group_name_H-M   'P 1'
#
loop_
_entity.id
_entity.type
_entity.pdbx_description
1 polymer ?
#
loop_
_entity_poly.entity_id
_entity_poly.type
_entity_poly.pdbx_seq_one_letter_code
_entity_poly.pdbx_strand_id
1 'polypeptide(L)'
;DRDIAMVFQSYALYPHMSVYDNMAFGLKLRKTPREEIKRRVHEAAQTLGIEQLLDRKPRQLSGGQRQRVAVGRAIVREPKVFLFDEPLSNLDAKLRVETRANITRLHQQLQTTFIYVTHDQVEAMTMASRIAVMNKGILQQIDTPQSLYDRPNNLFVAGFIGSPAMNFFKSNLRKSEGKLYVDGGSFSVEVPSDRISTYSPYIGKQVIFGIRPEDIKDPNFTPPGIFAQPVESKVDVTELMGNEIYLYLTAGEHAFVARVDPRSNARMGDRTQLVFNMNNMHLFDPETEQAIR
;
A
#
# COMPACT_ATOMS: atom_id res chain seq x y z
N ASP A 1 -6.82 0.74 33.05
CA ASP A 1 -7.90 1.65 32.61
C ASP A 1 -7.84 2.17 31.17
N ARG A 2 -7.54 1.34 30.15
CA ARG A 2 -7.83 1.72 28.74
C ARG A 2 -8.35 0.57 27.85
N ASP A 3 -8.40 -0.65 28.39
CA ASP A 3 -8.82 -1.87 27.69
C ASP A 3 -8.22 -2.10 26.28
N ILE A 4 -6.96 -1.66 26.13
CA ILE A 4 -6.14 -1.85 24.93
C ILE A 4 -5.07 -2.90 25.16
N ALA A 5 -4.69 -3.61 24.09
CA ALA A 5 -3.47 -4.41 24.05
C ALA A 5 -2.56 -3.93 22.92
N MET A 6 -1.26 -3.87 23.21
CA MET A 6 -0.25 -3.39 22.28
C MET A 6 0.70 -4.52 21.90
N VAL A 7 1.01 -4.62 20.62
CA VAL A 7 2.00 -5.52 20.03
C VAL A 7 3.10 -4.66 19.41
N PHE A 8 4.30 -4.75 19.98
CA PHE A 8 5.46 -3.92 19.61
C PHE A 8 6.33 -4.59 18.53
N GLN A 9 7.08 -3.77 17.80
CA GLN A 9 8.13 -4.16 16.86
C GLN A 9 9.18 -5.10 17.45
N SER A 10 9.73 -4.77 18.62
CA SER A 10 10.51 -5.71 19.42
C SER A 10 9.52 -6.57 20.20
N TYR A 11 9.42 -7.87 19.93
CA TYR A 11 8.40 -8.79 20.48
C TYR A 11 8.13 -8.71 22.00
N ALA A 12 9.03 -8.03 22.75
CA ALA A 12 8.91 -7.67 24.16
C ALA A 12 8.63 -8.87 25.07
N LEU A 13 9.06 -10.06 24.66
CA LEU A 13 8.90 -11.30 25.39
C LEU A 13 9.89 -11.35 26.54
N TYR A 14 9.44 -11.83 27.70
CA TYR A 14 10.31 -12.10 28.84
C TYR A 14 11.16 -13.35 28.54
N PRO A 15 12.49 -13.23 28.39
CA PRO A 15 13.34 -14.30 27.86
C PRO A 15 13.48 -15.49 28.82
N HIS A 16 13.24 -15.26 30.11
CA HIS A 16 13.36 -16.26 31.17
C HIS A 16 12.07 -17.05 31.41
N MET A 17 10.92 -16.56 30.92
CA MET A 17 9.61 -17.19 31.07
C MET A 17 9.31 -18.15 29.91
N SER A 18 8.45 -19.15 30.14
CA SER A 18 7.89 -20.00 29.08
C SER A 18 6.94 -19.19 28.18
N VAL A 19 6.51 -19.76 27.05
CA VAL A 19 5.45 -19.18 26.20
C VAL A 19 4.15 -19.04 27.00
N TYR A 20 3.76 -20.09 27.73
CA TYR A 20 2.59 -20.08 28.59
C TYR A 20 2.66 -18.93 29.60
N ASP A 21 3.80 -18.78 30.29
CA ASP A 21 3.98 -17.73 31.30
C ASP A 21 4.01 -16.32 30.68
N ASN A 22 4.62 -16.18 29.50
CA ASN A 22 4.60 -14.92 28.77
C ASN A 22 3.17 -14.46 28.47
N MET A 23 2.32 -15.38 28.00
CA MET A 23 0.89 -15.13 27.72
C MET A 23 0.11 -14.88 29.02
N ALA A 24 0.30 -15.72 30.03
CA ALA A 24 -0.43 -15.62 31.30
C ALA A 24 -0.06 -14.38 32.14
N PHE A 25 1.11 -13.77 31.93
CA PHE A 25 1.67 -12.72 32.79
C PHE A 25 0.69 -11.56 33.05
N GLY A 26 0.07 -11.01 32.00
CA GLY A 26 -0.86 -9.89 32.13
C GLY A 26 -2.14 -10.24 32.91
N LEU A 27 -2.61 -11.48 32.79
CA LEU A 27 -3.78 -11.98 33.53
C LEU A 27 -3.45 -12.25 35.00
N LYS A 28 -2.25 -12.78 35.28
CA LYS A 28 -1.75 -12.98 36.66
C LYS A 28 -1.70 -11.65 37.42
N LEU A 29 -1.20 -10.57 36.79
CA LEU A 29 -1.17 -9.24 37.38
C LEU A 29 -2.57 -8.66 37.68
N ARG A 30 -3.57 -9.02 36.87
CA ARG A 30 -4.98 -8.66 37.08
C ARG A 30 -5.70 -9.56 38.09
N LYS A 31 -4.99 -10.49 38.73
CA LYS A 31 -5.54 -11.48 39.69
C LYS A 31 -6.66 -12.34 39.09
N THR A 32 -6.61 -12.61 37.77
CA THR A 32 -7.55 -13.51 37.11
C THR A 32 -7.45 -14.93 37.70
N PRO A 33 -8.56 -15.66 37.92
CA PRO A 33 -8.54 -17.03 38.44
C PRO A 33 -7.67 -17.97 37.60
N ARG A 34 -6.98 -18.92 38.24
CA ARG A 34 -6.03 -19.83 37.57
C ARG A 34 -6.67 -20.64 36.44
N GLU A 35 -7.86 -21.17 36.65
CA GLU A 35 -8.58 -21.94 35.63
C GLU A 35 -8.92 -21.09 34.41
N GLU A 36 -9.30 -19.84 34.63
CA GLU A 36 -9.61 -18.91 33.54
C GLU A 36 -8.35 -18.51 32.76
N ILE A 37 -7.22 -18.31 33.45
CA ILE A 37 -5.92 -18.11 32.79
C ILE A 37 -5.58 -19.30 31.90
N LYS A 38 -5.72 -20.53 32.43
CA LYS A 38 -5.43 -21.75 31.70
C LYS A 38 -6.30 -21.86 30.45
N ARG A 39 -7.61 -21.65 30.58
CA ARG A 39 -8.57 -21.68 29.47
C ARG A 39 -8.18 -20.68 28.37
N ARG A 40 -8.03 -19.39 28.71
CA ARG A 40 -7.71 -18.32 27.74
C ARG A 40 -6.36 -18.55 27.04
N VAL A 41 -5.35 -18.99 27.78
CA VAL A 41 -4.01 -19.24 27.19
C VAL A 41 -4.08 -20.38 26.17
N HIS A 42 -4.82 -21.46 26.46
CA HIS A 42 -4.96 -22.58 25.52
C HIS A 42 -5.78 -22.19 24.29
N GLU A 43 -6.89 -21.48 24.45
CA GLU A 43 -7.72 -20.99 23.32
C GLU A 43 -6.91 -20.06 22.40
N ALA A 44 -6.15 -19.13 22.98
CA ALA A 44 -5.28 -18.24 22.20
C ALA A 44 -4.14 -19.01 21.52
N ALA A 45 -3.55 -20.00 22.20
CA ALA A 45 -2.50 -20.83 21.62
C ALA A 45 -3.00 -21.67 20.46
N GLN A 46 -4.22 -22.22 20.55
CA GLN A 46 -4.88 -22.96 19.49
C GLN A 46 -5.15 -22.06 18.29
N THR A 47 -5.73 -20.88 18.51
CA THR A 47 -6.01 -19.87 17.45
C THR A 47 -4.74 -19.49 16.68
N LEU A 48 -3.61 -19.39 17.39
CA LEU A 48 -2.32 -19.02 16.80
C LEU A 48 -1.50 -20.22 16.30
N GLY A 49 -1.96 -21.46 16.53
CA GLY A 49 -1.22 -22.68 16.18
C GLY A 49 0.11 -22.83 16.92
N ILE A 50 0.17 -22.44 18.20
CA ILE A 50 1.38 -22.48 19.04
C ILE A 50 1.23 -23.37 20.29
N GLU A 51 0.22 -24.22 20.35
CA GLU A 51 -0.05 -25.11 21.51
C GLU A 51 1.16 -25.95 21.90
N GLN A 52 1.85 -26.53 20.91
CA GLN A 52 3.05 -27.35 21.10
C GLN A 52 4.28 -26.56 21.60
N LEU A 53 4.17 -25.23 21.67
CA LEU A 53 5.26 -24.33 22.06
C LEU A 53 5.09 -23.78 23.48
N LEU A 54 3.97 -24.07 24.17
CA LEU A 54 3.60 -23.47 25.46
C LEU A 54 4.70 -23.62 26.53
N ASP A 55 5.40 -24.76 26.57
CA ASP A 55 6.47 -25.02 27.55
C ASP A 55 7.85 -24.50 27.13
N ARG A 56 8.00 -24.02 25.89
CA ARG A 56 9.29 -23.53 25.38
C ARG A 56 9.57 -22.11 25.87
N LYS A 57 10.84 -21.73 25.90
CA LYS A 57 11.30 -20.35 26.14
C LYS A 57 11.49 -19.59 24.82
N PRO A 58 11.38 -18.24 24.80
CA PRO A 58 11.52 -17.45 23.57
C PRO A 58 12.78 -17.69 22.75
N ARG A 59 13.91 -18.06 23.39
CA ARG A 59 15.17 -18.39 22.71
C ARG A 59 15.12 -19.66 21.86
N GLN A 60 14.12 -20.53 22.06
CA GLN A 60 13.93 -21.79 21.35
C GLN A 60 12.95 -21.66 20.18
N LEU A 61 12.53 -20.44 19.86
CA LEU A 61 11.48 -20.13 18.90
C LEU A 61 12.06 -19.39 17.69
N SER A 62 11.50 -19.65 16.51
CA SER A 62 11.76 -18.85 15.32
C SER A 62 11.24 -17.40 15.47
N GLY A 63 11.60 -16.49 14.56
CA GLY A 63 11.07 -15.13 14.55
C GLY A 63 9.54 -15.09 14.51
N GLY A 64 8.94 -15.86 13.62
CA GLY A 64 7.48 -15.89 13.45
C GLY A 64 6.77 -16.54 14.63
N GLN A 65 7.38 -17.56 15.24
CA GLN A 65 6.85 -18.14 16.48
C GLN A 65 6.88 -17.12 17.63
N ARG A 66 7.99 -16.37 17.79
CA ARG A 66 8.07 -15.29 18.79
C ARG A 66 6.99 -14.22 18.55
N GLN A 67 6.75 -13.86 17.30
CA GLN A 67 5.69 -12.92 16.97
C GLN A 67 4.30 -13.47 17.32
N ARG A 68 3.99 -14.71 16.96
CA ARG A 68 2.72 -15.35 17.34
C ARG A 68 2.54 -15.35 18.85
N VAL A 69 3.60 -15.63 19.63
CA VAL A 69 3.55 -15.52 21.10
C VAL A 69 3.29 -14.08 21.56
N ALA A 70 3.94 -13.08 20.96
CA ALA A 70 3.72 -11.68 21.29
C ALA A 70 2.27 -11.24 21.02
N VAL A 71 1.69 -11.68 19.90
CA VAL A 71 0.25 -11.50 19.60
C VAL A 71 -0.61 -12.26 20.60
N GLY A 72 -0.24 -13.48 20.99
CA GLY A 72 -0.93 -14.28 22.00
C GLY A 72 -1.04 -13.55 23.35
N ARG A 73 0.01 -12.84 23.77
CA ARG A 73 -0.02 -11.99 24.98
C ARG A 73 -1.07 -10.88 24.92
N ALA A 74 -1.36 -10.37 23.71
CA ALA A 74 -2.40 -9.38 23.50
C ALA A 74 -3.79 -10.03 23.48
N ILE A 75 -3.94 -11.17 22.78
CA ILE A 75 -5.23 -11.87 22.60
C ILE A 75 -5.81 -12.35 23.93
N VAL A 76 -5.01 -12.96 24.80
CA VAL A 76 -5.50 -13.52 26.07
C VAL A 76 -6.14 -12.48 27.00
N ARG A 77 -5.91 -11.18 26.73
CA ARG A 77 -6.51 -10.08 27.47
C ARG A 77 -7.90 -9.69 26.98
N GLU A 78 -8.36 -10.19 25.83
CA GLU A 78 -9.65 -9.85 25.19
C GLU A 78 -9.90 -8.33 25.16
N PRO A 79 -8.95 -7.52 24.66
CA PRO A 79 -9.09 -6.06 24.65
C PRO A 79 -10.17 -5.62 23.65
N LYS A 80 -10.70 -4.40 23.83
CA LYS A 80 -11.58 -3.77 22.84
C LYS A 80 -10.83 -3.30 21.59
N VAL A 81 -9.54 -2.97 21.74
CA VAL A 81 -8.70 -2.47 20.65
C VAL A 81 -7.31 -3.11 20.72
N PHE A 82 -6.86 -3.62 19.57
CA PHE A 82 -5.49 -4.04 19.36
C PHE A 82 -4.70 -2.92 18.67
N LEU A 83 -3.52 -2.61 19.22
CA LEU A 83 -2.58 -1.66 18.65
C LEU A 83 -1.34 -2.43 18.20
N PHE A 84 -1.01 -2.35 16.91
CA PHE A 84 0.17 -2.95 16.32
C PHE A 84 1.10 -1.85 15.84
N ASP A 85 2.34 -1.87 16.33
CA ASP A 85 3.37 -0.89 15.98
C ASP A 85 4.51 -1.59 15.24
N GLU A 86 4.50 -1.49 13.90
CA GLU A 86 5.43 -2.12 12.97
C GLU A 86 5.80 -3.58 13.31
N PRO A 87 4.81 -4.47 13.53
CA PRO A 87 5.07 -5.79 14.11
C PRO A 87 5.85 -6.73 13.17
N LEU A 88 6.00 -6.38 11.88
CA LEU A 88 6.61 -7.21 10.84
C LEU A 88 7.99 -6.73 10.36
N SER A 89 8.44 -5.55 10.80
CA SER A 89 9.65 -4.93 10.25
C SER A 89 10.93 -5.74 10.52
N ASN A 90 10.97 -6.50 11.62
CA ASN A 90 12.10 -7.36 12.00
C ASN A 90 12.10 -8.75 11.35
N LEU A 91 11.14 -9.05 10.47
CA LEU A 91 11.04 -10.34 9.79
C LEU A 91 11.65 -10.30 8.39
N ASP A 92 12.14 -11.46 7.93
CA ASP A 92 12.49 -11.67 6.53
C ASP A 92 11.26 -11.66 5.60
N ALA A 93 11.48 -11.44 4.31
CA ALA A 93 10.40 -11.27 3.34
C ALA A 93 9.41 -12.45 3.27
N LYS A 94 9.90 -13.70 3.34
CA LYS A 94 9.05 -14.89 3.28
C LYS A 94 8.15 -14.96 4.52
N LEU A 95 8.73 -14.72 5.69
CA LEU A 95 8.00 -14.76 6.95
C LEU A 95 7.05 -13.57 7.10
N ARG A 96 7.35 -12.40 6.52
CA ARG A 96 6.40 -11.28 6.42
C ARG A 96 5.14 -11.69 5.67
N VAL A 97 5.27 -12.29 4.49
CA VAL A 97 4.12 -12.74 3.69
C VAL A 97 3.22 -13.68 4.49
N GLU A 98 3.80 -14.71 5.11
CA GLU A 98 3.05 -15.67 5.93
C GLU A 98 2.35 -14.97 7.09
N THR A 99 3.07 -14.08 7.79
CA THR A 99 2.55 -13.45 9.00
C THR A 99 1.48 -12.40 8.71
N ARG A 100 1.55 -11.67 7.60
CA ARG A 100 0.45 -10.81 7.12
C ARG A 100 -0.84 -11.61 6.98
N ALA A 101 -0.77 -12.76 6.30
CA ALA A 101 -1.94 -13.63 6.14
C ALA A 101 -2.47 -14.14 7.49
N ASN A 102 -1.58 -14.45 8.44
CA ASN A 102 -1.96 -14.86 9.79
C ASN A 102 -2.68 -13.73 10.56
N ILE A 103 -2.17 -12.49 10.50
CA ILE A 103 -2.79 -11.33 11.16
C ILE A 103 -4.15 -11.01 10.52
N THR A 104 -4.26 -11.05 9.19
CA THR A 104 -5.53 -10.83 8.49
C THR A 104 -6.57 -11.87 8.89
N ARG A 105 -6.21 -13.16 8.93
CA ARG A 105 -7.11 -14.22 9.41
C ARG A 105 -7.51 -14.03 10.86
N LEU A 106 -6.56 -13.64 11.71
CA LEU A 106 -6.83 -13.36 13.12
C LEU A 106 -7.84 -12.19 13.28
N HIS A 107 -7.66 -11.10 12.53
CA HIS A 107 -8.60 -9.98 12.54
C HIS A 107 -10.01 -10.43 12.12
N GLN A 108 -10.10 -11.26 11.07
CA GLN A 108 -11.38 -11.84 10.64
C GLN A 108 -12.02 -12.77 11.68
N GLN A 109 -11.23 -13.52 12.44
CA GLN A 109 -11.75 -14.41 13.48
C GLN A 109 -12.20 -13.65 14.73
N LEU A 110 -11.42 -12.65 15.15
CA LEU A 110 -11.68 -11.91 16.40
C LEU A 110 -12.71 -10.79 16.24
N GLN A 111 -12.90 -10.25 15.02
CA GLN A 111 -13.83 -9.14 14.73
C GLN A 111 -13.71 -7.95 15.70
N THR A 112 -12.51 -7.73 16.24
CA THR A 112 -12.19 -6.67 17.19
C THR A 112 -11.48 -5.53 16.46
N THR A 113 -11.52 -4.30 16.98
CA THR A 113 -10.87 -3.15 16.33
C THR A 113 -9.35 -3.28 16.36
N PHE A 114 -8.71 -3.20 15.18
CA PHE A 114 -7.25 -3.19 15.02
C PHE A 114 -6.80 -1.82 14.51
N ILE A 115 -5.80 -1.24 15.15
CA ILE A 115 -5.03 -0.11 14.63
C ILE A 115 -3.62 -0.62 14.36
N TYR A 116 -3.20 -0.55 13.10
CA TYR A 116 -1.93 -1.09 12.62
C TYR A 116 -1.10 0.02 12.00
N VAL A 117 0.12 0.23 12.52
CA VAL A 117 1.08 1.22 12.05
C VAL A 117 2.15 0.52 11.23
N THR A 118 2.42 1.05 10.04
CA THR A 118 3.46 0.54 9.13
C THR A 118 3.92 1.62 8.17
N HIS A 119 5.17 1.53 7.72
CA HIS A 119 5.70 2.27 6.59
C HIS A 119 5.69 1.43 5.29
N ASP A 120 5.31 0.15 5.35
CA ASP A 120 5.23 -0.73 4.19
C ASP A 120 3.85 -0.59 3.51
N GLN A 121 3.86 -0.11 2.27
CA GLN A 121 2.65 0.10 1.50
C GLN A 121 1.92 -1.21 1.22
N VAL A 122 2.63 -2.31 0.97
CA VAL A 122 2.02 -3.61 0.67
C VAL A 122 1.30 -4.15 1.90
N GLU A 123 1.87 -3.96 3.10
CA GLU A 123 1.14 -4.25 4.35
C GLU A 123 -0.16 -3.45 4.45
N ALA A 124 -0.09 -2.12 4.27
CA ALA A 124 -1.27 -1.27 4.35
C ALA A 124 -2.33 -1.66 3.32
N MET A 125 -1.93 -1.87 2.07
CA MET A 125 -2.83 -2.18 0.95
C MET A 125 -3.49 -3.56 1.06
N THR A 126 -2.83 -4.54 1.68
CA THR A 126 -3.32 -5.93 1.72
C THR A 126 -4.06 -6.30 3.01
N MET A 127 -3.82 -5.58 4.10
CA MET A 127 -4.37 -5.93 5.42
C MET A 127 -5.46 -4.97 5.89
N ALA A 128 -5.45 -3.72 5.45
CA ALA A 128 -6.31 -2.69 6.02
C ALA A 128 -7.72 -2.70 5.42
N SER A 129 -8.73 -2.52 6.28
CA SER A 129 -10.08 -2.16 5.82
C SER A 129 -10.14 -0.70 5.38
N ARG A 130 -9.40 0.18 6.08
CA ARG A 130 -9.16 1.59 5.73
C ARG A 130 -7.73 1.95 6.12
N ILE A 131 -7.10 2.81 5.35
CA ILE A 131 -5.74 3.31 5.59
C ILE A 131 -5.84 4.80 5.89
N ALA A 132 -5.14 5.25 6.93
CA ALA A 132 -4.95 6.66 7.22
C ALA A 132 -3.53 7.07 6.82
N VAL A 133 -3.40 7.79 5.72
CA VAL A 133 -2.11 8.27 5.22
C VAL A 133 -1.73 9.55 5.96
N MET A 134 -0.54 9.59 6.55
CA MET A 134 -0.03 10.74 7.30
C MET A 134 1.28 11.23 6.71
N ASN A 135 1.49 12.54 6.75
CA ASN A 135 2.74 13.19 6.35
C ASN A 135 3.08 14.30 7.34
N LYS A 136 4.30 14.30 7.90
CA LYS A 136 4.77 15.30 8.89
C LYS A 136 3.77 15.54 10.05
N GLY A 137 3.14 14.47 10.54
CA GLY A 137 2.14 14.54 11.61
C GLY A 137 0.74 15.01 11.18
N ILE A 138 0.54 15.34 9.90
CA ILE A 138 -0.74 15.78 9.35
C ILE A 138 -1.39 14.64 8.60
N LEU A 139 -2.65 14.36 8.91
CA LEU A 139 -3.47 13.41 8.17
C LEU A 139 -3.77 13.94 6.76
N GLN A 140 -3.41 13.16 5.75
CA GLN A 140 -3.57 13.52 4.34
C GLN A 140 -4.87 12.99 3.76
N GLN A 141 -5.18 11.71 4.00
CA GLN A 141 -6.39 11.05 3.50
C GLN A 141 -6.69 9.79 4.32
N ILE A 142 -7.97 9.48 4.54
CA ILE A 142 -8.42 8.21 5.12
C ILE A 142 -9.49 7.57 4.25
N ASP A 143 -9.16 6.46 3.60
CA ASP A 143 -10.11 5.73 2.76
C ASP A 143 -9.78 4.23 2.72
N THR A 144 -10.59 3.47 1.97
CA THR A 144 -10.26 2.10 1.57
C THR A 144 -8.97 2.07 0.74
N PRO A 145 -8.22 0.94 0.76
CA PRO A 145 -6.99 0.81 -0.03
C PRO A 145 -7.17 1.18 -1.51
N GLN A 146 -8.22 0.65 -2.14
CA GLN A 146 -8.50 0.89 -3.55
C GLN A 146 -8.86 2.36 -3.82
N SER A 147 -9.66 2.99 -2.95
CA SER A 147 -10.02 4.41 -3.15
C SER A 147 -8.83 5.34 -2.95
N LEU A 148 -7.90 5.03 -2.04
CA LEU A 148 -6.65 5.79 -1.92
C LEU A 148 -5.78 5.68 -3.16
N TYR A 149 -5.73 4.48 -3.76
CA TYR A 149 -4.95 4.22 -4.96
C TYR A 149 -5.52 4.94 -6.18
N ASP A 150 -6.82 4.76 -6.42
CA ASP A 150 -7.55 5.24 -7.60
C ASP A 150 -7.95 6.71 -7.51
N ARG A 151 -8.06 7.25 -6.29
CA ARG A 151 -8.59 8.59 -6.04
C ARG A 151 -7.77 9.30 -4.96
N PRO A 152 -6.45 9.51 -5.16
CA PRO A 152 -5.65 10.31 -4.24
C PRO A 152 -6.17 11.75 -4.18
N ASN A 153 -6.20 12.34 -2.98
CA ASN A 153 -6.67 13.70 -2.75
C ASN A 153 -5.61 14.77 -3.04
N ASN A 154 -4.34 14.40 -3.03
CA ASN A 154 -3.23 15.32 -3.25
C ASN A 154 -2.01 14.59 -3.85
N LEU A 155 -1.05 15.39 -4.30
CA LEU A 155 0.19 14.92 -4.93
C LEU A 155 0.97 13.96 -4.04
N PHE A 156 1.02 14.22 -2.73
CA PHE A 156 1.71 13.35 -1.77
C PHE A 156 1.08 11.96 -1.73
N VAL A 157 -0.24 11.84 -1.56
CA VAL A 157 -0.91 10.53 -1.52
C VAL A 157 -0.74 9.80 -2.86
N ALA A 158 -0.85 10.52 -3.98
CA ALA A 158 -0.67 9.97 -5.32
C ALA A 158 0.75 9.41 -5.55
N GLY A 159 1.78 10.11 -5.08
CA GLY A 159 3.17 9.68 -5.20
C GLY A 159 3.59 8.66 -4.15
N PHE A 160 2.93 8.65 -2.99
CA PHE A 160 3.27 7.78 -1.87
C PHE A 160 2.60 6.41 -1.95
N ILE A 161 1.35 6.31 -2.40
CA ILE A 161 0.65 5.03 -2.48
C ILE A 161 0.87 4.42 -3.85
N GLY A 162 1.56 3.29 -3.95
CA GLY A 162 1.79 2.55 -5.21
C GLY A 162 3.27 2.37 -5.52
N SER A 163 3.61 1.20 -6.08
CA SER A 163 4.96 0.83 -6.46
C SER A 163 4.96 0.16 -7.84
N PRO A 164 5.62 0.74 -8.86
CA PRO A 164 6.33 2.04 -8.83
C PRO A 164 5.39 3.24 -8.59
N ALA A 165 5.95 4.37 -8.19
CA ALA A 165 5.19 5.59 -7.88
C ALA A 165 4.49 6.16 -9.12
N MET A 166 3.46 6.98 -8.92
CA MET A 166 2.80 7.71 -10.01
C MET A 166 3.79 8.63 -10.74
N ASN A 167 3.71 8.67 -12.07
CA ASN A 167 4.46 9.62 -12.88
C ASN A 167 3.79 10.99 -12.82
N PHE A 168 4.58 12.06 -12.68
CA PHE A 168 4.07 13.43 -12.64
C PHE A 168 4.74 14.31 -13.69
N PHE A 169 3.93 15.08 -14.40
CA PHE A 169 4.36 15.99 -15.46
C PHE A 169 3.79 17.38 -15.20
N LYS A 170 4.63 18.41 -15.29
CA LYS A 170 4.12 19.79 -15.35
C LYS A 170 3.51 19.98 -16.73
N SER A 171 2.27 20.42 -16.78
CA SER A 171 1.51 20.49 -18.03
C SER A 171 0.60 21.71 -18.05
N ASN A 172 0.10 22.06 -19.22
CA ASN A 172 -0.92 23.09 -19.39
C ASN A 172 -2.20 22.47 -19.94
N LEU A 173 -3.35 22.89 -19.44
CA LEU A 173 -4.61 22.53 -20.06
C LEU A 173 -4.92 23.44 -21.24
N ARG A 174 -5.08 22.86 -22.42
CA ARG A 174 -5.35 23.60 -23.67
C ARG A 174 -6.63 23.10 -24.31
N LYS A 175 -7.45 24.03 -24.79
CA LYS A 175 -8.64 23.71 -25.57
C LYS A 175 -8.34 23.94 -27.05
N SER A 176 -8.58 22.92 -27.88
CA SER A 176 -8.43 23.00 -29.33
C SER A 176 -9.58 22.24 -29.98
N GLU A 177 -10.21 22.84 -31.00
CA GLU A 177 -11.28 22.20 -31.78
C GLU A 177 -12.41 21.57 -30.93
N GLY A 178 -12.76 22.24 -29.82
CA GLY A 178 -13.81 21.76 -28.90
C GLY A 178 -13.36 20.66 -27.93
N LYS A 179 -12.15 20.11 -28.08
CA LYS A 179 -11.55 19.11 -27.20
C LYS A 179 -10.61 19.76 -26.18
N LEU A 180 -10.38 19.07 -25.07
CA LEU A 180 -9.46 19.49 -24.02
C LEU A 180 -8.24 18.57 -24.03
N TYR A 181 -7.05 19.15 -23.90
CA TYR A 181 -5.78 18.45 -23.93
C TYR A 181 -4.93 18.80 -22.71
N VAL A 182 -4.22 17.79 -22.21
CA VAL A 182 -3.08 17.98 -21.33
C VAL A 182 -1.84 18.08 -22.21
N ASP A 183 -1.25 19.27 -22.22
CA ASP A 183 -0.03 19.55 -22.99
C ASP A 183 1.17 19.60 -22.04
N GLY A 184 1.98 18.55 -22.11
CA GLY A 184 3.24 18.42 -21.38
C GLY A 184 4.44 18.96 -22.17
N GLY A 185 4.26 19.65 -23.29
CA GLY A 185 5.34 20.14 -24.15
C GLY A 185 5.96 19.06 -25.04
N SER A 186 6.39 17.94 -24.46
CA SER A 186 6.91 16.79 -25.22
C SER A 186 5.83 15.79 -25.65
N PHE A 187 4.62 15.92 -25.11
CA PHE A 187 3.44 15.15 -25.47
C PHE A 187 2.19 15.99 -25.32
N SER A 188 1.13 15.62 -26.04
CA SER A 188 -0.20 16.20 -25.90
C SER A 188 -1.22 15.09 -25.96
N VAL A 189 -2.00 14.92 -24.89
CA VAL A 189 -2.97 13.83 -24.73
C VAL A 189 -4.36 14.39 -24.48
N GLU A 190 -5.35 13.85 -25.19
CA GLU A 190 -6.75 14.29 -25.07
C GLU A 190 -7.34 13.87 -23.72
N VAL A 191 -8.09 14.78 -23.10
CA VAL A 191 -8.87 14.53 -21.88
C VAL A 191 -10.20 13.88 -22.27
N PRO A 192 -10.62 12.78 -21.61
CA PRO A 192 -11.92 12.16 -21.82
C PRO A 192 -13.08 13.15 -21.69
N SER A 193 -14.07 13.04 -22.57
CA SER A 193 -15.17 14.01 -22.69
C SER A 193 -16.01 14.15 -21.42
N ASP A 194 -16.16 13.07 -20.65
CA ASP A 194 -16.85 13.02 -19.36
C ASP A 194 -16.14 13.82 -18.25
N ARG A 195 -14.88 14.21 -18.46
CA ARG A 195 -14.07 14.98 -17.49
C ARG A 195 -13.87 16.44 -17.88
N ILE A 196 -14.33 16.85 -19.06
CA ILE A 196 -14.12 18.22 -19.55
C ILE A 196 -14.75 19.25 -18.60
N SER A 197 -15.95 18.99 -18.07
CA SER A 197 -16.65 19.91 -17.17
C SER A 197 -15.83 20.20 -15.90
N THR A 198 -15.29 19.15 -15.27
CA THR A 198 -14.42 19.24 -14.09
C THR A 198 -13.18 20.09 -14.36
N TYR A 199 -12.53 19.91 -15.51
CA TYR A 199 -11.24 20.57 -15.79
C TYR A 199 -11.36 21.90 -16.56
N SER A 200 -12.56 22.26 -17.04
CA SER A 200 -12.81 23.51 -17.75
C SER A 200 -12.36 24.78 -17.00
N PRO A 201 -12.52 24.91 -15.66
CA PRO A 201 -12.04 26.07 -14.90
C PRO A 201 -10.51 26.26 -14.90
N TYR A 202 -9.76 25.26 -15.38
CA TYR A 202 -8.31 25.25 -15.43
C TYR A 202 -7.76 25.40 -16.86
N ILE A 203 -8.61 25.64 -17.87
CA ILE A 203 -8.16 25.93 -19.23
C ILE A 203 -7.22 27.13 -19.25
N GLY A 204 -6.08 26.98 -19.91
CA GLY A 204 -5.02 27.99 -20.01
C GLY A 204 -4.11 28.08 -18.78
N LYS A 205 -4.37 27.29 -17.72
CA LYS A 205 -3.55 27.24 -16.52
C LYS A 205 -2.55 26.08 -16.56
N GLN A 206 -1.49 26.24 -15.76
CA GLN A 206 -0.59 25.15 -15.45
C GLN A 206 -1.25 24.20 -14.45
N VAL A 207 -1.03 22.90 -14.66
CA VAL A 207 -1.48 21.80 -13.80
C VAL A 207 -0.34 20.78 -13.67
N ILE A 208 -0.44 19.89 -12.69
CA ILE A 208 0.40 18.70 -12.62
C ILE A 208 -0.44 17.53 -13.10
N PHE A 209 -0.03 16.89 -14.20
CA PHE A 209 -0.63 15.68 -14.72
C PHE A 209 0.01 14.45 -14.06
N GLY A 210 -0.82 13.60 -13.48
CA GLY A 210 -0.42 12.32 -12.89
C GLY A 210 -1.00 11.13 -13.66
N ILE A 211 -0.17 10.11 -13.91
CA ILE A 211 -0.60 8.82 -14.44
C ILE A 211 0.23 7.68 -13.86
N ARG A 212 -0.42 6.57 -13.50
CA ARG A 212 0.26 5.41 -12.94
C ARG A 212 1.11 4.69 -13.99
N PRO A 213 2.25 4.08 -13.61
CA PRO A 213 3.05 3.28 -14.54
C PRO A 213 2.25 2.19 -15.25
N GLU A 214 1.33 1.51 -14.56
CA GLU A 214 0.48 0.48 -15.15
C GLU A 214 -0.60 1.03 -16.07
N ASP A 215 -0.87 2.34 -16.08
CA ASP A 215 -1.77 2.98 -17.04
C ASP A 215 -1.05 3.45 -18.30
N ILE A 216 0.26 3.23 -18.37
CA ILE A 216 1.08 3.40 -19.57
C ILE A 216 1.31 2.01 -20.17
N LYS A 217 0.79 1.79 -21.38
CA LYS A 217 0.76 0.47 -22.02
C LYS A 217 1.55 0.43 -23.31
N ASP A 218 2.05 -0.76 -23.64
CA ASP A 218 2.43 -1.11 -25.00
C ASP A 218 1.14 -1.21 -25.84
N PRO A 219 1.02 -0.51 -26.99
CA PRO A 219 -0.18 -0.49 -27.81
C PRO A 219 -0.64 -1.90 -28.25
N ASN A 220 0.29 -2.84 -28.42
CA ASN A 220 -0.01 -4.21 -28.84
C ASN A 220 -0.69 -5.05 -27.74
N PHE A 221 -0.62 -4.59 -26.48
CA PHE A 221 -1.11 -5.32 -25.31
C PHE A 221 -2.04 -4.45 -24.45
N THR A 222 -2.87 -3.64 -25.11
CA THR A 222 -3.85 -2.79 -24.44
C THR A 222 -5.13 -3.55 -24.10
N PRO A 223 -5.71 -3.33 -22.91
CA PRO A 223 -7.06 -3.84 -22.62
C PRO A 223 -8.10 -3.08 -23.46
N PRO A 224 -9.23 -3.73 -23.82
CA PRO A 224 -10.30 -3.06 -24.55
C PRO A 224 -10.97 -1.97 -23.71
N GLY A 225 -11.48 -0.93 -24.38
CA GLY A 225 -12.30 0.10 -23.73
C GLY A 225 -11.52 1.22 -23.02
N ILE A 226 -10.19 1.25 -23.15
CA ILE A 226 -9.38 2.37 -22.66
C ILE A 226 -9.44 3.57 -23.61
N PHE A 227 -9.33 4.76 -23.04
CA PHE A 227 -9.11 6.01 -23.76
C PHE A 227 -7.59 6.18 -23.96
N ALA A 228 -7.07 5.44 -24.94
CA ALA A 228 -5.66 5.43 -25.27
C ALA A 228 -5.25 6.72 -25.99
N GLN A 229 -4.16 7.36 -25.55
CA GLN A 229 -3.52 8.47 -26.24
C GLN A 229 -2.04 8.15 -26.47
N PRO A 230 -1.55 8.20 -27.72
CA PRO A 230 -0.19 7.82 -28.04
C PRO A 230 0.83 8.86 -27.53
N VAL A 231 1.94 8.37 -27.01
CA VAL A 231 3.08 9.18 -26.56
C VAL A 231 4.36 8.54 -27.08
N GLU A 232 5.11 9.29 -27.89
CA GLU A 232 6.43 8.87 -28.34
C GLU A 232 7.46 9.02 -27.23
N SER A 233 8.30 8.01 -27.06
CA SER A 233 9.31 7.98 -26.02
C SER A 233 10.51 7.15 -26.44
N LYS A 234 11.64 7.36 -25.76
CA LYS A 234 12.84 6.55 -25.87
C LYS A 234 12.96 5.69 -24.62
N VAL A 235 13.27 4.41 -24.80
CA VAL A 235 13.57 3.50 -23.69
C VAL A 235 15.02 3.71 -23.24
N ASP A 236 15.21 4.12 -22.00
CA ASP A 236 16.54 4.27 -21.41
C ASP A 236 16.96 3.01 -20.65
N VAL A 237 16.03 2.35 -19.96
CA VAL A 237 16.28 1.09 -19.24
C VAL A 237 15.06 0.17 -19.34
N THR A 238 15.33 -1.13 -19.51
CA THR A 238 14.33 -2.20 -19.45
C THR A 238 14.65 -3.10 -18.24
N GLU A 239 13.70 -3.25 -17.33
CA GLU A 239 13.81 -4.11 -16.15
C GLU A 239 12.78 -5.25 -16.22
N LEU A 240 13.29 -6.48 -16.35
CA LEU A 240 12.47 -7.68 -16.50
C LEU A 240 12.12 -8.26 -15.12
N MET A 241 10.84 -8.19 -14.72
CA MET A 241 10.36 -8.66 -13.42
C MET A 241 9.71 -10.06 -13.48
N GLY A 242 9.80 -10.72 -14.63
CA GLY A 242 9.23 -12.04 -14.90
C GLY A 242 7.77 -11.97 -15.38
N ASN A 243 6.85 -11.50 -14.55
CA ASN A 243 5.43 -11.36 -14.92
C ASN A 243 5.06 -10.00 -15.53
N GLU A 244 6.02 -9.08 -15.61
CA GLU A 244 5.89 -7.72 -16.13
C GLU A 244 7.25 -7.14 -16.47
N ILE A 245 7.24 -6.01 -17.18
CA ILE A 245 8.44 -5.27 -17.53
C ILE A 245 8.25 -3.82 -17.09
N TYR A 246 9.25 -3.28 -16.38
CA TYR A 246 9.34 -1.83 -16.16
C TYR A 246 10.22 -1.21 -17.24
N LEU A 247 9.68 -0.20 -17.89
CA LEU A 247 10.40 0.62 -18.86
C LEU A 247 10.64 1.99 -18.24
N TYR A 248 11.90 2.37 -18.11
CA TYR A 248 12.29 3.75 -17.77
C TYR A 248 12.49 4.48 -19.08
N LEU A 249 11.73 5.57 -19.26
CA LEU A 249 11.49 6.20 -20.55
C LEU A 249 11.78 7.69 -20.47
N THR A 250 12.21 8.26 -21.60
CA THR A 250 12.31 9.71 -21.78
C THR A 250 11.48 10.17 -22.97
N ALA A 251 10.66 11.21 -22.77
CA ALA A 251 9.96 11.94 -23.82
C ALA A 251 10.31 13.42 -23.73
N GLY A 252 11.17 13.91 -24.63
CA GLY A 252 11.73 15.26 -24.53
C GLY A 252 12.54 15.44 -23.25
N GLU A 253 12.12 16.34 -22.36
CA GLU A 253 12.74 16.56 -21.05
C GLU A 253 12.14 15.70 -19.91
N HIS A 254 11.08 14.94 -20.19
CA HIS A 254 10.35 14.18 -19.17
C HIS A 254 10.87 12.75 -19.06
N ALA A 255 11.33 12.36 -17.87
CA ALA A 255 11.61 10.98 -17.52
C ALA A 255 10.43 10.37 -16.75
N PHE A 256 10.03 9.15 -17.10
CA PHE A 256 8.89 8.45 -16.48
C PHE A 256 9.02 6.93 -16.59
N VAL A 257 8.19 6.21 -15.85
CA VAL A 257 8.19 4.75 -15.80
C VAL A 257 6.87 4.19 -16.32
N ALA A 258 6.94 3.18 -17.18
CA ALA A 258 5.78 2.38 -17.57
C ALA A 258 5.90 0.94 -17.06
N ARG A 259 4.76 0.33 -16.70
CA ARG A 259 4.66 -1.09 -16.36
C ARG A 259 3.86 -1.78 -17.46
N VAL A 260 4.57 -2.49 -18.33
CA VAL A 260 4.00 -3.11 -19.54
C VAL A 260 3.93 -4.63 -19.42
N ASP A 261 3.18 -5.24 -20.34
CA ASP A 261 3.02 -6.70 -20.44
C ASP A 261 4.38 -7.38 -20.66
N PRO A 262 4.62 -8.56 -20.04
CA PRO A 262 5.88 -9.30 -20.19
C PRO A 262 6.19 -9.73 -21.63
N ARG A 263 5.22 -9.68 -22.54
CA ARG A 263 5.39 -9.97 -23.97
C ARG A 263 5.83 -8.74 -24.79
N SER A 264 5.96 -7.57 -24.17
CA SER A 264 6.51 -6.40 -24.85
C SER A 264 7.95 -6.66 -25.30
N ASN A 265 8.27 -6.23 -26.53
CA ASN A 265 9.59 -6.40 -27.13
C ASN A 265 10.47 -5.16 -27.00
N ALA A 266 10.05 -4.14 -26.23
CA ALA A 266 10.77 -2.88 -26.08
C ALA A 266 12.15 -3.08 -25.42
N ARG A 267 13.20 -2.58 -26.06
CA ARG A 267 14.59 -2.69 -25.60
C ARG A 267 15.19 -1.33 -25.31
N MET A 268 16.20 -1.32 -24.45
CA MET A 268 17.04 -0.15 -24.22
C MET A 268 17.54 0.44 -25.55
N GLY A 269 17.35 1.75 -25.72
CA GLY A 269 17.71 2.51 -26.91
C GLY A 269 16.58 2.66 -27.95
N ASP A 270 15.53 1.83 -27.87
CA ASP A 270 14.43 1.89 -28.82
C ASP A 270 13.65 3.20 -28.69
N ARG A 271 13.18 3.71 -29.83
CA ARG A 271 12.09 4.71 -29.86
C ARG A 271 10.79 3.94 -29.99
N THR A 272 9.92 4.09 -29.01
CA THR A 272 8.65 3.36 -28.94
C THR A 272 7.49 4.33 -28.75
N GLN A 273 6.35 3.97 -29.30
CA GLN A 273 5.10 4.66 -29.05
C GLN A 273 4.34 3.86 -27.99
N LEU A 274 4.23 4.42 -26.80
CA LEU A 274 3.37 3.88 -25.75
C LEU A 274 2.02 4.58 -25.81
N VAL A 275 1.04 4.04 -25.10
CA VAL A 275 -0.25 4.71 -24.93
C VAL A 275 -0.55 4.98 -23.47
N PHE A 276 -1.01 6.19 -23.20
CA PHE A 276 -1.52 6.59 -21.88
C PHE A 276 -3.02 6.29 -21.85
N ASN A 277 -3.45 5.53 -20.83
CA ASN A 277 -4.87 5.31 -20.56
C ASN A 277 -5.44 6.52 -19.80
N MET A 278 -6.04 7.46 -20.53
CA MET A 278 -6.54 8.69 -19.93
C MET A 278 -7.81 8.50 -19.09
N ASN A 279 -8.45 7.33 -19.09
CA ASN A 279 -9.51 7.06 -18.12
C ASN A 279 -9.00 7.12 -16.68
N ASN A 280 -7.70 6.86 -16.46
CA ASN A 280 -7.08 6.84 -15.14
C ASN A 280 -6.16 8.04 -14.91
N MET A 281 -6.34 9.12 -15.69
CA MET A 281 -5.60 10.36 -15.48
C MET A 281 -5.95 11.04 -14.15
N HIS A 282 -4.98 11.76 -13.59
CA HIS A 282 -5.16 12.68 -12.47
C HIS A 282 -4.61 14.05 -12.81
N LEU A 283 -5.29 15.12 -12.39
CA LEU A 283 -4.74 16.47 -12.41
C LEU A 283 -4.67 17.01 -11.00
N PHE A 284 -3.58 17.71 -10.70
CA PHE A 284 -3.37 18.39 -9.43
C PHE A 284 -3.07 19.87 -9.68
N ASP A 285 -3.52 20.70 -8.77
CA ASP A 285 -3.22 22.12 -8.75
C ASP A 285 -1.76 22.33 -8.28
N PRO A 286 -0.92 23.08 -9.00
CA PRO A 286 0.51 23.19 -8.71
C PRO A 286 0.81 24.05 -7.47
N GLU A 287 -0.12 24.88 -7.01
CA GLU A 287 0.07 25.75 -5.83
C GLU A 287 -0.38 25.04 -4.56
N THR A 288 -1.54 24.38 -4.60
CA THR A 288 -2.14 23.72 -3.44
C THR A 288 -1.79 22.23 -3.33
N GLU A 289 -1.25 21.65 -4.40
CA GLU A 289 -0.99 20.21 -4.57
C GLU A 289 -2.23 19.31 -4.44
N GLN A 290 -3.44 19.89 -4.39
CA GLN A 290 -4.69 19.14 -4.27
C GLN A 290 -5.12 18.59 -5.63
N ALA A 291 -5.78 17.43 -5.61
CA ALA A 291 -6.39 16.85 -6.80
C ALA A 291 -7.57 17.71 -7.27
N ILE A 292 -7.64 17.95 -8.58
CA ILE A 292 -8.74 18.66 -9.23
C ILE A 292 -9.87 17.64 -9.49
N ARG A 293 -11.09 17.94 -9.04
CA ARG A 293 -12.25 17.03 -9.05
C ARG A 293 -13.54 17.78 -9.40
#